data_AF-P96581-F1
#
_entry.id   AF-P96581-F1
#
_cell.length_a   1.000
_cell.length_b   1.000
_cell.length_c   1.000
_cell.angle_alpha   90.00
_cell.angle_beta   90.00
_cell.angle_gamma   90.00
#
_symmetry.space_group_name_H-M   'P 1'
#
loop_
_entity.id
_entity.type
_entity.pdbx_description
1 polymer ?
#
loop_
_entity_poly.entity_id
_entity_poly.type
_entity_poly.pdbx_seq_one_letter_code
_entity_poly.pdbx_strand_id
1 'polypeptide(L)'
;MHVITTQVLFIFCFLLLIHSIETLAYATRLSGARVGFIASALSLFNVMVIVSRMSNMVQQPFTGHLIDDAGKNALAIVGEQFRFLIFGSTVGTILGIILLPSFVALFSRAIIHLAGGGGSVFQVFRKGFSKQGFKNALSYLRLPSISYVKGFHMRLIPKRLFVINMLITSIYTIGVLSALYAGLLAPERSTTAVMASGLINGIATMLLAIFVDPKVSVLADDVAKGKRSYIYLKWTSVTMVTSRVAGTLLAQLMFIPGAYYIAWLTKWF
;
A
#
# COMPACT_ATOMS: atom_id res chain seq x y z
N MET A 1 -7.78 11.04 28.45
CA MET A 1 -7.57 9.86 27.58
C MET A 1 -6.29 10.08 26.80
N HIS A 2 -5.38 9.11 26.79
CA HIS A 2 -4.13 9.23 26.03
C HIS A 2 -4.43 9.10 24.52
N VAL A 3 -3.83 9.97 23.71
CA VAL A 3 -3.85 9.85 22.24
C VAL A 3 -3.25 8.51 21.80
N ILE A 4 -2.25 8.01 22.53
CA ILE A 4 -1.61 6.72 22.25
C ILE A 4 -2.14 5.70 23.25
N THR A 5 -3.07 4.86 22.80
CA THR A 5 -3.56 3.68 23.54
C THR A 5 -2.91 2.40 23.00
N THR A 6 -3.02 1.29 23.74
CA THR A 6 -2.57 -0.02 23.27
C THR A 6 -3.24 -0.43 21.95
N GLN A 7 -4.54 -0.10 21.80
CA GLN A 7 -5.29 -0.34 20.57
C GLN A 7 -4.74 0.50 19.39
N VAL A 8 -4.43 1.78 19.63
CA VAL A 8 -3.83 2.66 18.62
C VAL A 8 -2.46 2.14 18.18
N LEU A 9 -1.63 1.66 19.13
CA LEU A 9 -0.34 1.05 18.80
C LEU A 9 -0.48 -0.24 17.99
N PHE A 10 -1.45 -1.09 18.33
CA PHE A 10 -1.77 -2.29 17.57
C PHE A 10 -2.16 -1.94 16.13
N ILE A 11 -3.08 -0.99 15.96
CA ILE A 11 -3.52 -0.52 14.64
C ILE A 11 -2.37 0.12 13.86
N PHE A 12 -1.52 0.91 14.53
CA PHE A 12 -0.33 1.51 13.93
C PHE A 12 0.61 0.43 13.36
N CYS A 13 0.85 -0.66 14.09
CA CYS A 13 1.64 -1.78 13.61
C CYS A 13 1.02 -2.46 12.38
N PHE A 14 -0.31 -2.62 12.35
CA PHE A 14 -1.02 -3.12 11.16
C PHE A 14 -0.83 -2.20 9.97
N LEU A 15 -1.03 -0.89 10.13
CA LEU A 15 -0.85 0.10 9.05
C LEU A 15 0.59 0.10 8.53
N LEU A 16 1.57 0.01 9.43
CA LEU A 16 2.97 -0.11 9.06
C LEU A 16 3.19 -1.32 8.14
N LEU A 17 2.67 -2.49 8.52
CA LEU A 17 2.80 -3.72 7.73
C LEU A 17 2.04 -3.64 6.40
N ILE A 18 0.79 -3.20 6.41
CA ILE A 18 -0.07 -3.04 5.22
C ILE A 18 0.62 -2.14 4.19
N HIS A 19 1.01 -0.91 4.60
CA HIS A 19 1.66 0.04 3.69
C HIS A 19 3.05 -0.43 3.24
N SER A 20 3.77 -1.19 4.08
CA SER A 20 5.01 -1.84 3.67
C SER A 20 4.75 -2.87 2.57
N ILE A 21 3.79 -3.78 2.75
CA ILE A 21 3.44 -4.84 1.78
C ILE A 21 3.02 -4.24 0.44
N GLU A 22 2.16 -3.21 0.45
CA GLU A 22 1.74 -2.54 -0.79
C GLU A 22 2.89 -1.87 -1.52
N THR A 23 3.83 -1.28 -0.79
CA THR A 23 5.01 -0.67 -1.38
C THR A 23 5.98 -1.72 -1.92
N LEU A 24 6.12 -2.85 -1.22
CA LEU A 24 6.89 -4.00 -1.67
C LEU A 24 6.24 -4.72 -2.85
N ALA A 25 4.93 -4.55 -3.08
CA ALA A 25 4.26 -5.08 -4.26
C ALA A 25 4.84 -4.56 -5.58
N TYR A 26 5.42 -3.36 -5.62
CA TYR A 26 6.12 -2.89 -6.82
C TYR A 26 7.39 -3.71 -7.13
N ALA A 27 7.98 -4.39 -6.14
CA ALA A 27 9.14 -5.24 -6.34
C ALA A 27 8.81 -6.52 -7.14
N THR A 28 7.56 -7.02 -7.12
CA THR A 28 7.21 -8.23 -7.87
C THR A 28 7.34 -8.03 -9.38
N ARG A 29 6.88 -6.90 -9.90
CA ARG A 29 7.00 -6.55 -11.33
C ARG A 29 8.46 -6.37 -11.75
N LEU A 30 9.28 -5.70 -10.93
CA LEU A 30 10.73 -5.61 -11.14
C LEU A 30 11.41 -6.98 -11.16
N SER A 31 10.96 -7.86 -10.28
CA SER A 31 11.50 -9.21 -10.16
C SER A 31 11.10 -10.09 -11.34
N GLY A 32 9.83 -10.00 -11.76
CA GLY A 32 9.29 -10.70 -12.92
C GLY A 32 10.00 -10.33 -14.21
N ALA A 33 10.16 -9.03 -14.48
CA ALA A 33 10.89 -8.55 -15.65
C ALA A 33 12.37 -8.97 -15.65
N ARG A 34 12.97 -9.13 -14.47
CA ARG A 34 14.35 -9.59 -14.33
C ARG A 34 14.52 -11.08 -14.65
N VAL A 35 13.53 -11.90 -14.33
CA VAL A 35 13.59 -13.37 -14.49
C VAL A 35 12.78 -13.89 -15.68
N GLY A 36 12.07 -13.02 -16.41
CA GLY A 36 11.27 -13.37 -17.59
C GLY A 36 9.88 -13.95 -17.30
N PHE A 37 9.53 -14.23 -16.03
CA PHE A 37 8.24 -14.85 -15.66
C PHE A 37 7.21 -13.80 -15.21
N ILE A 38 6.58 -13.10 -16.16
CA ILE A 38 5.62 -12.02 -15.88
C ILE A 38 4.32 -12.55 -15.26
N ALA A 39 3.74 -13.62 -15.80
CA ALA A 39 2.48 -14.17 -15.27
C ALA A 39 2.63 -14.65 -13.82
N SER A 40 3.74 -15.32 -13.50
CA SER A 40 4.07 -15.74 -12.13
C SER A 40 4.30 -14.55 -11.20
N ALA A 41 4.92 -13.48 -11.69
CA ALA A 41 5.08 -12.24 -10.94
C ALA A 41 3.74 -11.54 -10.65
N LEU A 42 2.82 -11.56 -11.61
CA LEU A 42 1.47 -11.02 -11.45
C LEU A 42 0.66 -11.84 -10.42
N SER A 43 0.78 -13.16 -10.44
CA SER A 43 0.18 -14.03 -9.41
C SER A 43 0.68 -13.66 -8.01
N LEU A 44 2.00 -13.51 -7.84
CA LEU A 44 2.59 -13.10 -6.56
C LEU A 44 2.16 -11.68 -6.15
N PHE A 45 2.08 -10.74 -7.09
CA PHE A 45 1.56 -9.39 -6.85
C PHE A 45 0.14 -9.44 -6.29
N ASN A 46 -0.76 -10.17 -6.96
CA ASN A 46 -2.15 -10.30 -6.55
C ASN A 46 -2.29 -10.88 -5.15
N VAL A 47 -1.51 -11.91 -4.83
CA VAL A 47 -1.48 -12.51 -3.48
C VAL A 47 -1.12 -11.46 -2.43
N MET A 48 -0.06 -10.68 -2.66
CA MET A 48 0.35 -9.66 -1.69
C MET A 48 -0.67 -8.54 -1.53
N VAL A 49 -1.27 -8.09 -2.64
CA VAL A 49 -2.31 -7.05 -2.60
C VAL A 49 -3.56 -7.57 -1.87
N ILE A 50 -3.97 -8.82 -2.10
CA ILE A 50 -5.11 -9.44 -1.41
C ILE A 50 -4.83 -9.57 0.09
N VAL A 51 -3.64 -10.02 0.48
CA VAL A 51 -3.23 -10.12 1.89
C VAL A 51 -3.24 -8.74 2.56
N SER A 52 -2.74 -7.71 1.88
CA SER A 52 -2.78 -6.32 2.36
C SER A 52 -4.22 -5.83 2.58
N ARG A 53 -5.08 -6.01 1.58
CA ARG A 53 -6.49 -5.61 1.64
C ARG A 53 -7.24 -6.34 2.74
N MET A 54 -7.04 -7.65 2.87
CA MET A 54 -7.63 -8.44 3.94
C MET A 54 -7.16 -7.93 5.32
N SER A 55 -5.86 -7.64 5.47
CA SER A 55 -5.32 -7.10 6.71
C SER A 55 -5.93 -5.73 7.06
N ASN A 56 -6.17 -4.88 6.06
CA ASN A 56 -6.89 -3.62 6.24
C ASN A 56 -8.33 -3.85 6.72
N MET A 57 -9.06 -4.78 6.09
CA MET A 57 -10.43 -5.14 6.51
C MET A 57 -10.49 -5.71 7.93
N VAL A 58 -9.50 -6.52 8.33
CA VAL A 58 -9.38 -7.03 9.72
C VAL A 58 -9.11 -5.89 10.71
N GLN A 59 -8.32 -4.88 10.32
CA GLN A 59 -8.00 -3.72 11.15
C GLN A 59 -9.16 -2.72 11.30
N GLN A 60 -10.12 -2.70 10.36
CA GLN A 60 -11.26 -1.76 10.37
C GLN A 60 -12.11 -1.84 11.64
N PRO A 61 -12.60 -3.01 12.11
CA PRO A 61 -13.36 -3.11 13.35
C PRO A 61 -12.62 -2.56 14.58
N PHE A 62 -11.32 -2.84 14.72
CA PHE A 62 -10.51 -2.27 15.82
C PHE A 62 -10.43 -0.75 15.75
N THR A 63 -10.44 -0.19 14.55
CA THR A 63 -10.40 1.27 14.34
C THR A 63 -11.76 1.91 14.58
N GLY A 64 -12.86 1.21 14.24
CA GLY A 64 -14.21 1.62 14.61
C GLY A 64 -14.39 1.65 16.13
N HIS A 65 -13.86 0.67 16.85
CA HIS A 65 -13.94 0.61 18.30
C HIS A 65 -13.28 1.81 19.01
N LEU A 66 -12.23 2.42 18.42
CA LEU A 66 -11.64 3.66 18.94
C LEU A 66 -12.66 4.81 19.02
N ILE A 67 -13.65 4.82 18.13
CA ILE A 67 -14.71 5.83 18.12
C ILE A 67 -15.73 5.55 19.21
N ASP A 68 -16.14 4.29 19.35
CA ASP A 68 -17.13 3.88 20.35
C ASP A 68 -16.64 4.16 21.78
N ASP A 69 -15.33 4.04 22.03
CA ASP A 69 -14.72 4.26 23.34
C ASP A 69 -14.43 5.75 23.67
N ALA A 70 -14.46 6.66 22.70
CA ALA A 70 -13.89 8.00 22.87
C ALA A 70 -14.77 9.00 23.68
N GLY A 71 -16.01 8.63 23.99
CA GLY A 71 -16.91 9.38 24.87
C GLY A 71 -17.18 10.83 24.43
N LYS A 72 -17.36 11.75 25.40
CA LYS A 72 -17.81 13.14 25.14
C LYS A 72 -16.84 13.97 24.28
N ASN A 73 -15.54 13.67 24.30
CA ASN A 73 -14.50 14.39 23.56
C ASN A 73 -14.04 13.64 22.31
N ALA A 74 -14.92 12.79 21.74
CA ALA A 74 -14.57 11.87 20.67
C ALA A 74 -13.90 12.53 19.47
N LEU A 75 -14.42 13.66 18.97
CA LEU A 75 -13.86 14.34 17.79
C LEU A 75 -12.38 14.74 17.98
N ALA A 76 -12.03 15.35 19.12
CA ALA A 76 -10.66 15.78 19.36
C ALA A 76 -9.70 14.59 19.58
N ILE A 77 -10.12 13.61 20.38
CA ILE A 77 -9.29 12.45 20.72
C ILE A 77 -9.07 11.55 19.49
N VAL A 78 -10.15 11.21 18.79
CA VAL A 78 -10.10 10.36 17.59
C VAL A 78 -9.36 11.07 16.46
N GLY A 79 -9.52 12.40 16.33
CA GLY A 79 -8.79 13.19 15.34
C GLY A 79 -7.27 13.05 15.49
N GLU A 80 -6.76 13.20 16.71
CA GLU A 80 -5.32 13.04 16.99
C GLU A 80 -4.86 11.59 16.85
N GLN A 81 -5.67 10.62 17.30
CA GLN A 81 -5.40 9.19 17.09
C GLN A 81 -5.26 8.86 15.61
N PHE A 82 -6.20 9.30 14.77
CA PHE A 82 -6.20 9.00 13.34
C PHE A 82 -5.04 9.70 12.62
N ARG A 83 -4.66 10.92 12.99
CA ARG A 83 -3.44 11.56 12.48
C ARG A 83 -2.18 10.75 12.79
N PHE A 84 -2.07 10.22 14.01
CA PHE A 84 -0.98 9.33 14.39
C PHE A 84 -0.99 8.02 13.59
N LEU A 85 -2.17 7.46 13.32
CA LEU A 85 -2.31 6.28 12.45
C LEU A 85 -1.88 6.54 11.01
N ILE A 86 -2.28 7.67 10.40
CA ILE A 86 -1.83 8.07 9.05
C ILE A 86 -0.31 8.30 9.02
N PHE A 87 0.29 8.75 10.13
CA PHE A 87 1.75 8.85 10.25
C PHE A 87 2.38 7.45 10.18
N GLY A 88 1.78 6.45 10.82
CA GLY A 88 2.16 5.04 10.68
C GLY A 88 2.15 4.54 9.24
N SER A 89 1.16 4.93 8.43
CA SER A 89 1.12 4.64 7.00
C SER A 89 2.30 5.21 6.23
N THR A 90 2.75 6.41 6.60
CA THR A 90 3.94 7.05 5.99
C THR A 90 5.21 6.29 6.38
N VAL A 91 5.37 5.96 7.67
CA VAL A 91 6.50 5.18 8.18
C VAL A 91 6.56 3.80 7.51
N GLY A 92 5.43 3.09 7.43
CA GLY A 92 5.33 1.80 6.74
C GLY A 92 5.70 1.89 5.27
N THR A 93 5.27 2.94 4.57
CA THR A 93 5.65 3.17 3.17
C THR A 93 7.17 3.38 3.04
N ILE A 94 7.79 4.16 3.92
CA ILE A 94 9.25 4.38 3.92
C ILE A 94 10.00 3.08 4.23
N LEU A 95 9.55 2.29 5.20
CA LEU A 95 10.13 0.98 5.50
C LEU A 95 10.05 0.04 4.29
N GLY A 96 8.91 0.03 3.59
CA GLY A 96 8.75 -0.69 2.32
C GLY A 96 9.77 -0.25 1.26
N ILE A 97 10.05 1.04 1.14
CA ILE A 97 11.07 1.57 0.20
C ILE A 97 12.48 1.07 0.58
N ILE A 98 12.84 1.13 1.86
CA ILE A 98 14.15 0.69 2.34
C ILE A 98 14.35 -0.80 2.06
N LEU A 99 13.30 -1.60 2.27
CA LEU A 99 13.30 -3.05 2.06
C LEU A 99 13.18 -3.46 0.60
N LEU A 100 12.79 -2.55 -0.30
CA LEU A 100 12.50 -2.84 -1.71
C LEU A 100 13.62 -3.61 -2.44
N PRO A 101 14.91 -3.23 -2.36
CA PRO A 101 15.98 -3.97 -3.04
C PRO A 101 16.13 -5.42 -2.55
N SER A 102 15.93 -5.65 -1.25
CA SER A 102 15.96 -6.98 -0.64
C SER A 102 14.83 -7.84 -1.18
N PHE A 103 13.62 -7.27 -1.25
CA PHE A 103 12.44 -7.97 -1.77
C PHE A 103 12.50 -8.20 -3.28
N VAL A 104 13.15 -7.34 -4.07
CA VAL A 104 13.41 -7.64 -5.49
C VAL A 104 14.25 -8.92 -5.62
N ALA A 105 15.31 -9.08 -4.81
CA ALA A 105 16.13 -10.29 -4.84
C ALA A 105 15.40 -11.54 -4.32
N LEU A 106 14.56 -11.36 -3.29
CA LEU A 106 13.74 -12.43 -2.72
C LEU A 106 12.67 -12.91 -3.71
N PHE A 107 11.92 -11.97 -4.29
CA PHE A 107 10.83 -12.29 -5.22
C PHE A 107 11.33 -12.85 -6.54
N SER A 108 12.49 -12.43 -7.06
CA SER A 108 13.05 -13.09 -8.25
C SER A 108 13.17 -14.61 -8.06
N ARG A 109 13.63 -15.08 -6.89
CA ARG A 109 13.69 -16.51 -6.57
C ARG A 109 12.32 -17.12 -6.32
N ALA A 110 11.45 -16.44 -5.57
CA ALA A 110 10.10 -16.91 -5.32
C ALA A 110 9.33 -17.14 -6.64
N ILE A 111 9.49 -16.23 -7.60
CA ILE A 111 8.89 -16.31 -8.92
C ILE A 111 9.48 -17.47 -9.74
N ILE A 112 10.79 -17.68 -9.74
CA ILE A 112 11.42 -18.83 -10.41
C ILE A 112 10.90 -20.15 -9.83
N HIS A 113 10.81 -20.24 -8.49
CA HIS A 113 10.25 -21.43 -7.83
C HIS A 113 8.77 -21.62 -8.12
N LEU A 114 8.00 -20.54 -8.21
CA LEU A 114 6.59 -20.59 -8.56
C LEU A 114 6.40 -21.09 -10.00
N ALA A 115 7.22 -20.60 -10.94
CA ALA A 115 7.19 -21.00 -12.35
C ALA A 115 7.63 -22.46 -12.53
N GLY A 116 8.74 -22.88 -11.90
CA GLY A 116 9.24 -24.25 -12.00
C GLY A 116 8.44 -25.29 -11.20
N GLY A 117 7.70 -24.88 -10.17
CA GLY A 117 6.94 -25.75 -9.29
C GLY A 117 5.47 -25.95 -9.65
N GLY A 118 5.05 -25.62 -10.87
CA GLY A 118 3.66 -25.78 -11.33
C GLY A 118 2.68 -24.74 -10.77
N GLY A 119 3.15 -23.58 -10.31
CA GLY A 119 2.27 -22.48 -9.89
C GLY A 119 1.70 -22.57 -8.48
N SER A 120 2.13 -23.54 -7.66
CA SER A 120 1.65 -23.63 -6.28
C SER A 120 2.27 -22.56 -5.37
N VAL A 121 1.55 -21.45 -5.19
CA VAL A 121 1.91 -20.39 -4.24
C VAL A 121 2.10 -20.94 -2.82
N PHE A 122 1.26 -21.91 -2.41
CA PHE A 122 1.35 -22.55 -1.10
C PHE A 122 2.69 -23.28 -0.90
N GLN A 123 3.20 -23.97 -1.92
CA GLN A 123 4.51 -24.63 -1.85
C GLN A 123 5.65 -23.62 -1.71
N VAL A 124 5.56 -22.47 -2.40
CA VAL A 124 6.54 -21.38 -2.29
C VAL A 124 6.56 -20.83 -0.86
N PHE A 125 5.38 -20.56 -0.28
CA PHE A 125 5.28 -20.13 1.12
C PHE A 125 5.85 -21.18 2.09
N ARG A 126 5.45 -22.46 1.95
CA ARG A 126 5.94 -23.54 2.81
C ARG A 126 7.47 -23.66 2.78
N LYS A 127 8.09 -23.52 1.60
CA LYS A 127 9.55 -23.50 1.47
C LYS A 127 10.16 -22.24 2.08
N GLY A 128 9.54 -21.07 1.91
CA GLY A 128 9.98 -19.81 2.50
C GLY A 128 10.00 -19.82 4.02
N PHE A 129 9.00 -20.45 4.66
CA PHE A 129 8.92 -20.64 6.11
C PHE A 129 9.79 -21.78 6.66
N SER A 130 10.43 -22.59 5.81
CA SER A 130 11.38 -23.60 6.28
C SER A 130 12.61 -22.93 6.90
N LYS A 131 13.25 -23.57 7.90
CA LYS A 131 14.47 -23.02 8.55
C LYS A 131 15.55 -22.64 7.54
N GLN A 132 15.72 -23.44 6.48
CA GLN A 132 16.66 -23.14 5.42
C GLN A 132 16.19 -21.99 4.52
N GLY A 133 14.90 -21.93 4.20
CA GLY A 133 14.29 -20.84 3.44
C GLY A 133 14.44 -19.49 4.14
N PHE A 134 14.20 -19.46 5.46
CA PHE A 134 14.35 -18.25 6.27
C PHE A 134 15.82 -17.80 6.40
N LYS A 135 16.75 -18.73 6.68
CA LYS A 135 18.19 -18.42 6.67
C LYS A 135 18.67 -17.88 5.32
N ASN A 136 18.21 -18.49 4.23
CA ASN A 136 18.52 -18.02 2.88
C ASN A 136 17.91 -16.64 2.63
N ALA A 137 16.68 -16.38 3.06
CA ALA A 137 16.03 -15.07 2.94
C ALA A 137 16.83 -13.97 3.66
N LEU A 138 17.33 -14.25 4.87
CA LEU A 138 18.19 -13.33 5.63
C LEU A 138 19.52 -13.03 4.91
N SER A 139 20.12 -14.02 4.23
CA SER A 139 21.34 -13.83 3.44
C SER A 139 21.14 -12.88 2.24
N TYR A 140 19.88 -12.59 1.87
CA TYR A 140 19.54 -11.68 0.78
C TYR A 140 19.18 -10.27 1.24
N LEU A 141 19.27 -9.97 2.54
CA LEU A 141 19.14 -8.62 3.04
C LEU A 141 20.24 -7.75 2.41
N ARG A 142 19.83 -6.91 1.48
CA ARG A 142 20.67 -5.92 0.83
C ARG A 142 20.17 -4.55 1.24
N LEU A 143 21.03 -3.82 1.94
CA LEU A 143 20.81 -2.40 2.20
C LEU A 143 20.70 -1.65 0.86
N PRO A 144 19.89 -0.57 0.79
CA PRO A 144 19.80 0.25 -0.40
C PRO A 144 21.19 0.82 -0.74
N SER A 145 21.77 0.34 -1.84
CA SER A 145 22.95 0.99 -2.41
C SER A 145 22.51 2.30 -3.07
N ILE A 146 23.22 3.40 -2.82
CA ILE A 146 23.01 4.72 -3.47
C ILE A 146 23.00 4.58 -5.01
N SER A 147 23.59 3.52 -5.56
CA SER A 147 23.48 3.15 -6.98
C SER A 147 22.05 2.88 -7.47
N TYR A 148 21.06 2.75 -6.59
CA TYR A 148 19.64 2.69 -6.98
C TYR A 148 19.12 4.03 -7.49
N VAL A 149 19.68 5.15 -7.02
CA VAL A 149 19.30 6.53 -7.36
C VAL A 149 20.31 7.21 -8.30
N LYS A 150 21.55 6.69 -8.41
CA LYS A 150 22.53 7.19 -9.38
C LYS A 150 22.05 6.96 -10.82
N GLY A 151 22.01 8.02 -11.61
CA GLY A 151 21.52 8.02 -13.00
C GLY A 151 20.05 8.42 -13.17
N PHE A 152 19.45 9.08 -12.18
CA PHE A 152 18.07 9.58 -12.23
C PHE A 152 17.87 10.56 -13.40
N HIS A 153 17.27 10.08 -14.48
CA HIS A 153 16.88 10.94 -15.59
C HIS A 153 15.45 11.43 -15.36
N MET A 154 15.28 12.69 -14.94
CA MET A 154 13.96 13.32 -14.73
C MET A 154 13.02 13.18 -15.95
N ARG A 155 13.58 13.04 -17.16
CA ARG A 155 12.82 12.83 -18.41
C ARG A 155 12.04 11.52 -18.46
N LEU A 156 12.37 10.54 -17.61
CA LEU A 156 11.74 9.23 -17.56
C LEU A 156 10.55 9.15 -16.59
N ILE A 157 10.23 10.24 -15.88
CA ILE A 157 9.12 10.28 -14.91
C ILE A 157 7.80 10.44 -15.68
N PRO A 158 6.89 9.46 -15.66
CA PRO A 158 5.52 9.68 -16.09
C PRO A 158 4.82 10.58 -15.07
N LYS A 159 4.98 11.90 -15.18
CA LYS A 159 4.43 12.89 -14.23
C LYS A 159 2.92 12.67 -13.97
N ARG A 160 2.16 12.34 -15.02
CA ARG A 160 0.73 11.99 -14.91
C ARG A 160 0.51 10.78 -14.00
N LEU A 161 1.29 9.72 -14.17
CA LEU A 161 1.19 8.51 -13.35
C LEU A 161 1.59 8.77 -11.90
N PHE A 162 2.61 9.60 -11.66
CA PHE A 162 3.01 10.01 -10.32
C PHE A 162 1.85 10.71 -9.59
N VAL A 163 1.24 11.72 -10.22
CA VAL A 163 0.14 12.49 -9.61
C VAL A 163 -1.09 11.61 -9.37
N ILE A 164 -1.46 10.77 -10.35
CA ILE A 164 -2.60 9.85 -10.21
C ILE A 164 -2.36 8.87 -9.05
N ASN A 165 -1.18 8.26 -8.98
CA ASN A 165 -0.88 7.30 -7.92
C ASN A 165 -0.77 7.96 -6.54
N MET A 166 -0.28 9.20 -6.47
CA MET A 166 -0.27 10.00 -5.24
C MET A 166 -1.70 10.25 -4.73
N LEU A 167 -2.61 10.67 -5.61
CA LEU A 167 -4.03 10.90 -5.27
C LEU A 167 -4.75 9.61 -4.88
N ILE A 168 -4.53 8.51 -5.61
CA ILE A 168 -5.12 7.21 -5.26
C ILE A 168 -4.61 6.75 -3.89
N THR A 169 -3.31 6.89 -3.64
CA THR A 169 -2.70 6.50 -2.36
C THR A 169 -3.26 7.36 -1.23
N SER A 170 -3.47 8.67 -1.43
CA SER A 170 -4.06 9.52 -0.38
C SER A 170 -5.49 9.09 -0.04
N ILE A 171 -6.33 8.86 -1.06
CA ILE A 171 -7.72 8.37 -0.89
C ILE A 171 -7.73 7.01 -0.19
N TYR A 172 -6.88 6.07 -0.61
CA TYR A 172 -6.79 4.74 0.00
C TYR A 172 -6.36 4.81 1.47
N THR A 173 -5.44 5.72 1.80
CA THR A 173 -4.92 5.88 3.17
C THR A 173 -5.97 6.47 4.13
N ILE A 174 -6.72 7.49 3.70
CA ILE A 174 -7.68 8.17 4.58
C ILE A 174 -9.11 7.64 4.47
N GLY A 175 -9.48 6.92 3.42
CA GLY A 175 -10.88 6.66 3.08
C GLY A 175 -11.68 6.07 4.25
N VAL A 176 -11.11 5.06 4.91
CA VAL A 176 -11.69 4.44 6.11
C VAL A 176 -11.71 5.43 7.29
N LEU A 177 -10.57 6.05 7.60
CA LEU A 177 -10.44 6.94 8.75
C LEU A 177 -11.37 8.17 8.64
N SER A 178 -11.44 8.78 7.46
CA SER A 178 -12.31 9.91 7.17
C SER A 178 -13.80 9.52 7.22
N ALA A 179 -14.17 8.32 6.76
CA ALA A 179 -15.55 7.83 6.85
C ALA A 179 -15.98 7.55 8.30
N LEU A 180 -15.09 6.90 9.06
CA LEU A 180 -15.25 6.70 10.50
C LEU A 180 -15.39 8.04 11.24
N TYR A 181 -14.50 9.00 10.97
CA TYR A 181 -14.56 10.35 11.54
C TYR A 181 -15.80 11.14 11.08
N ALA A 182 -16.26 10.95 9.84
CA ALA A 182 -17.49 11.54 9.34
C ALA A 182 -18.73 11.05 10.11
N GLY A 183 -18.70 9.80 10.61
CA GLY A 183 -19.76 9.29 11.48
C GLY A 183 -19.86 10.03 12.81
N LEU A 184 -18.73 10.53 13.34
CA LEU A 184 -18.71 11.42 14.50
C LEU A 184 -19.21 12.83 14.18
N LEU A 185 -18.94 13.34 12.97
CA LEU A 185 -19.40 14.66 12.51
C LEU A 185 -20.92 14.69 12.23
N ALA A 186 -21.51 13.57 11.84
CA ALA A 186 -22.93 13.44 11.57
C ALA A 186 -23.53 12.22 12.29
N PRO A 187 -23.75 12.29 13.63
CA PRO A 187 -24.20 11.14 14.43
C PRO A 187 -25.51 10.49 13.93
N GLU A 188 -26.47 11.32 13.51
CA GLU A 188 -27.76 10.90 12.92
C GLU A 188 -27.60 10.04 11.65
N ARG A 189 -26.45 10.15 10.98
CA ARG A 189 -26.12 9.43 9.73
C ARG A 189 -24.80 8.65 9.86
N SER A 190 -24.45 8.28 11.09
CA SER A 190 -23.19 7.61 11.41
C SER A 190 -23.00 6.32 10.62
N THR A 191 -23.99 5.43 10.61
CA THR A 191 -23.97 4.19 9.83
C THR A 191 -23.73 4.45 8.34
N THR A 192 -24.42 5.42 7.76
CA THR A 192 -24.27 5.79 6.35
C THR A 192 -22.86 6.31 6.06
N ALA A 193 -22.32 7.14 6.95
CA ALA A 193 -20.95 7.66 6.83
C ALA A 193 -19.91 6.53 6.89
N VAL A 194 -20.05 5.60 7.84
CA VAL A 194 -19.15 4.44 8.00
C VAL A 194 -19.23 3.53 6.77
N MET A 195 -20.43 3.25 6.25
CA MET A 195 -20.61 2.41 5.05
C MET A 195 -20.04 3.06 3.78
N ALA A 196 -19.99 4.39 3.71
CA ALA A 196 -19.34 5.09 2.61
C ALA A 196 -17.84 4.77 2.48
N SER A 197 -17.18 4.28 3.55
CA SER A 197 -15.79 3.79 3.47
C SER A 197 -15.61 2.70 2.41
N GLY A 198 -16.59 1.79 2.29
CA GLY A 198 -16.56 0.70 1.30
C GLY A 198 -16.63 1.24 -0.13
N LEU A 199 -17.49 2.24 -0.37
CA LEU A 199 -17.57 2.93 -1.66
C LEU A 199 -16.25 3.64 -2.01
N ILE A 200 -15.68 4.39 -1.07
CA ILE A 200 -14.43 5.12 -1.27
C ILE A 200 -13.28 4.16 -1.57
N ASN A 201 -13.16 3.06 -0.83
CA ASN A 201 -12.17 2.03 -1.08
C ASN A 201 -12.37 1.33 -2.43
N GLY A 202 -13.62 1.09 -2.83
CA GLY A 202 -13.98 0.57 -4.15
C GLY A 202 -13.54 1.50 -5.27
N ILE A 203 -13.81 2.81 -5.14
CA ILE A 203 -13.36 3.84 -6.09
C ILE A 203 -11.84 3.87 -6.17
N ALA A 204 -11.14 3.91 -5.03
CA ALA A 204 -9.67 3.91 -5.01
C ALA A 204 -9.08 2.67 -5.71
N THR A 205 -9.67 1.50 -5.44
CA THR A 205 -9.28 0.24 -6.09
C THR A 205 -9.51 0.28 -7.59
N MET A 206 -10.65 0.81 -8.03
CA MET A 206 -10.99 0.97 -9.45
C MET A 206 -10.02 1.94 -10.15
N LEU A 207 -9.72 3.08 -9.54
CA LEU A 207 -8.78 4.07 -10.08
C LEU A 207 -7.38 3.47 -10.24
N LEU A 208 -6.92 2.68 -9.26
CA LEU A 208 -5.64 1.97 -9.34
C LEU A 208 -5.63 0.98 -10.52
N ALA A 209 -6.68 0.16 -10.62
CA ALA A 209 -6.81 -0.88 -11.64
C ALA A 209 -6.93 -0.33 -13.07
N ILE A 210 -7.52 0.86 -13.24
CA ILE A 210 -7.69 1.48 -14.56
C ILE A 210 -6.47 2.29 -14.96
N PHE A 211 -5.96 3.16 -14.07
CA PHE A 211 -4.98 4.18 -14.47
C PHE A 211 -3.53 3.80 -14.17
N VAL A 212 -3.30 2.94 -13.17
CA VAL A 212 -1.95 2.61 -12.70
C VAL A 212 -1.52 1.24 -13.18
N ASP A 213 -2.27 0.20 -12.84
CA ASP A 213 -1.86 -1.19 -13.08
C ASP A 213 -1.54 -1.49 -14.55
N PRO A 214 -2.36 -1.08 -15.55
CA PRO A 214 -2.07 -1.37 -16.95
C PRO A 214 -0.77 -0.70 -17.42
N LYS A 215 -0.50 0.54 -16.98
CA LYS A 215 0.70 1.29 -17.38
C LYS A 215 1.97 0.62 -16.86
N VAL A 216 1.96 0.17 -15.61
CA VAL A 216 3.12 -0.51 -15.02
C VAL A 216 3.28 -1.92 -15.58
N SER A 217 2.18 -2.64 -15.84
CA SER A 217 2.21 -3.99 -16.44
C SER A 217 2.74 -3.98 -17.87
N VAL A 218 2.26 -3.07 -18.73
CA VAL A 218 2.77 -2.93 -20.11
C VAL A 218 4.26 -2.58 -20.12
N LEU A 219 4.71 -1.75 -19.18
CA LEU A 219 6.14 -1.43 -19.05
C LEU A 219 6.96 -2.66 -18.65
N ALA A 220 6.45 -3.50 -17.74
CA ALA A 220 7.12 -4.73 -17.35
C ALA A 220 7.21 -5.73 -18.52
N ASP A 221 6.14 -5.85 -19.32
CA ASP A 221 6.11 -6.66 -20.54
C ASP A 221 7.09 -6.17 -21.61
N ASP A 222 7.14 -4.85 -21.83
CA ASP A 222 8.09 -4.25 -22.78
C ASP A 222 9.53 -4.53 -22.38
N VAL A 223 9.85 -4.50 -21.08
CA VAL A 223 11.18 -4.87 -20.59
C VAL A 223 11.45 -6.36 -20.77
N ALA A 224 10.48 -7.22 -20.45
CA ALA A 224 10.63 -8.67 -20.60
C ALA A 224 10.82 -9.10 -22.05
N LYS A 225 10.18 -8.40 -23.00
CA LYS A 225 10.31 -8.61 -24.44
C LYS A 225 11.54 -7.91 -25.06
N GLY A 226 12.39 -7.27 -24.25
CA GLY A 226 13.56 -6.53 -24.72
C GLY A 226 13.27 -5.24 -25.48
N LYS A 227 12.00 -4.79 -25.54
CA LYS A 227 11.59 -3.55 -26.22
C LYS A 227 12.04 -2.29 -25.46
N ARG A 228 12.23 -2.41 -24.15
CA ARG A 228 12.72 -1.32 -23.28
C ARG A 228 13.77 -1.85 -22.33
N SER A 229 14.68 -0.98 -21.91
CA SER A 229 15.69 -1.33 -20.90
C SER A 229 15.07 -1.48 -19.51
N TYR A 230 15.59 -2.43 -18.72
CA TYR A 230 15.24 -2.62 -17.31
C TYR A 230 15.32 -1.34 -16.47
N ILE A 231 16.20 -0.41 -16.87
CA ILE A 231 16.38 0.90 -16.22
C ILE A 231 15.06 1.70 -16.24
N TYR A 232 14.26 1.63 -17.30
CA TYR A 232 12.97 2.33 -17.40
C TYR A 232 11.95 1.82 -16.39
N LEU A 233 11.87 0.50 -16.21
CA LEU A 233 11.00 -0.12 -15.21
C LEU A 233 11.47 0.23 -13.80
N LYS A 234 12.79 0.18 -13.56
CA LYS A 234 13.38 0.58 -12.27
C LYS A 234 13.02 2.01 -11.88
N TRP A 235 13.20 2.99 -12.78
CA TRP A 235 12.85 4.38 -12.51
C TRP A 235 11.35 4.60 -12.35
N THR A 236 10.54 3.89 -13.12
CA THR A 236 9.09 3.92 -12.95
C THR A 236 8.73 3.41 -11.56
N SER A 237 9.27 2.27 -11.12
CA SER A 237 9.04 1.74 -9.78
C SER A 237 9.47 2.72 -8.68
N VAL A 238 10.65 3.37 -8.82
CA VAL A 238 11.09 4.42 -7.88
C VAL A 238 10.08 5.57 -7.85
N THR A 239 9.63 6.04 -9.01
CA THR A 239 8.61 7.09 -9.13
C THR A 239 7.31 6.68 -8.43
N MET A 240 6.89 5.42 -8.59
CA MET A 240 5.68 4.90 -7.96
C MET A 240 5.79 4.86 -6.44
N VAL A 241 6.89 4.33 -5.89
CA VAL A 241 7.04 4.27 -4.43
C VAL A 241 7.21 5.66 -3.81
N THR A 242 7.91 6.58 -4.48
CA THR A 242 8.00 7.98 -4.04
C THR A 242 6.63 8.66 -4.08
N SER A 243 5.82 8.41 -5.11
CA SER A 243 4.46 8.95 -5.19
C SER A 243 3.56 8.42 -4.07
N ARG A 244 3.82 7.21 -3.55
CA ARG A 244 3.09 6.69 -2.39
C ARG A 244 3.41 7.44 -1.12
N VAL A 245 4.69 7.76 -0.87
CA VAL A 245 5.08 8.62 0.27
C VAL A 245 4.43 9.98 0.14
N ALA A 246 4.48 10.60 -1.05
CA ALA A 246 3.78 11.86 -1.30
C ALA A 246 2.26 11.73 -1.05
N GLY A 247 1.66 10.60 -1.42
CA GLY A 247 0.25 10.30 -1.19
C GLY A 247 -0.10 10.15 0.28
N THR A 248 0.72 9.47 1.08
CA THR A 248 0.51 9.35 2.54
C THR A 248 0.71 10.68 3.27
N LEU A 249 1.59 11.55 2.77
CA LEU A 249 1.72 12.92 3.28
C LEU A 249 0.52 13.78 2.88
N LEU A 250 0.06 13.67 1.63
CA LEU A 250 -1.16 14.34 1.18
C LEU A 250 -2.40 13.86 1.96
N ALA A 251 -2.44 12.58 2.35
CA ALA A 251 -3.48 12.02 3.21
C ALA A 251 -3.59 12.77 4.55
N GLN A 252 -2.49 13.16 5.18
CA GLN A 252 -2.53 13.95 6.42
C GLN A 252 -3.26 15.29 6.26
N LEU A 253 -3.13 15.90 5.08
CA LEU A 253 -3.79 17.17 4.74
C LEU A 253 -5.25 16.95 4.34
N MET A 254 -5.53 15.87 3.61
CA MET A 254 -6.86 15.56 3.10
C MET A 254 -7.79 14.90 4.13
N PHE A 255 -7.27 14.37 5.23
CA PHE A 255 -8.05 13.62 6.22
C PHE A 255 -9.30 14.37 6.74
N ILE A 256 -9.10 15.58 7.28
CA ILE A 256 -10.20 16.37 7.86
C ILE A 256 -11.15 16.89 6.76
N PRO A 257 -10.69 17.55 5.67
CA PRO A 257 -11.57 17.93 4.56
C PRO A 257 -12.34 16.76 3.97
N GLY A 258 -11.69 15.60 3.84
CA GLY A 258 -12.31 14.37 3.36
C GLY A 258 -13.43 13.88 4.27
N ALA A 259 -13.24 13.95 5.60
CA ALA A 259 -14.28 13.57 6.55
C ALA A 259 -15.49 14.50 6.49
N TYR A 260 -15.29 15.83 6.41
CA TYR A 260 -16.39 16.77 6.21
C TYR A 260 -17.11 16.56 4.88
N TYR A 261 -16.37 16.24 3.81
CA TYR A 261 -16.95 15.93 2.51
C TYR A 261 -17.85 14.69 2.56
N ILE A 262 -17.40 13.61 3.22
CA ILE A 262 -18.21 12.40 3.41
C ILE A 262 -19.44 12.71 4.27
N ALA A 263 -19.27 13.43 5.39
CA ALA A 263 -20.38 13.84 6.25
C ALA A 263 -21.42 14.69 5.49
N TRP A 264 -20.99 15.51 4.55
CA TRP A 264 -21.87 16.25 3.65
C TRP A 264 -22.57 15.33 2.64
N LEU A 265 -21.84 14.41 1.99
CA LEU A 265 -22.41 13.45 1.04
C LEU A 265 -23.52 12.60 1.65
N THR A 266 -23.42 12.23 2.93
CA THR A 266 -24.48 11.45 3.61
C THR A 266 -25.86 12.13 3.61
N LYS A 267 -25.96 13.43 3.33
CA LYS A 267 -27.26 14.12 3.17
C LYS A 267 -28.01 13.69 1.90
N TRP A 268 -27.30 13.14 0.92
CA TRP A 268 -27.80 12.82 -0.42
C TRP A 268 -27.88 11.32 -0.69
N PHE A 269 -27.50 10.48 0.28
CA PHE A 269 -27.65 9.04 0.21
C PHE A 269 -29.03 8.57 0.65
#